data_AF-A0A1W9M1U8-F1
#
_entry.id   AF-A0A1W9M1U8-F1
#
_cell.length_a   1.000
_cell.length_b   1.000
_cell.length_c   1.000
_cell.angle_alpha   90.00
_cell.angle_beta   90.00
_cell.angle_gamma   90.00
#
_symmetry.space_group_name_H-M   'P 1'
#
loop_
_entity.id
_entity.type
_entity.pdbx_description
1 polymer ?
#
loop_
_entity_poly.entity_id
_entity_poly.type
_entity_poly.pdbx_seq_one_letter_code
_entity_poly.pdbx_strand_id
1 'polypeptide(L)'
;MARGKENEHSCPYCGKNGDEVAGGICPACQNLALAISEDPGRMQRLWARFGPTLVRESMPETMELPDVLDGKRYRAVDRESNKWYLSVSEVNGQPVEIFASTAFDRDHELQSRISNLTTITRLVSLILRHISLGEQLTLPKILKQLKRSSRQRDDLPDMLFGVLGRYADKAALAAARDDEP
;
A
#
# COMPACT_ATOMS: atom_id res chain seq x y z
N MET A 1 37.89 10.88 35.54
CA MET A 1 37.08 11.73 34.63
C MET A 1 35.78 11.00 34.35
N ALA A 2 34.67 11.61 34.74
CA ALA A 2 33.32 11.06 34.66
C ALA A 2 32.79 11.03 33.22
N ARG A 3 31.96 10.04 32.90
CA ARG A 3 30.76 10.18 32.07
C ARG A 3 29.85 9.00 32.35
N GLY A 4 28.81 9.25 33.14
CA GLY A 4 27.74 8.30 33.40
C GLY A 4 26.98 8.01 32.11
N LYS A 5 26.63 6.74 31.91
CA LYS A 5 25.55 6.36 31.01
C LYS A 5 24.26 6.44 31.82
N GLU A 6 23.58 7.57 31.75
CA GLU A 6 22.20 7.68 32.20
C GLU A 6 21.35 6.81 31.26
N ASN A 7 20.70 5.78 31.81
CA ASN A 7 19.66 5.07 31.09
C ASN A 7 18.47 6.05 30.94
N GLU A 8 18.27 6.60 29.75
CA GLU A 8 17.00 7.29 29.44
C GLU A 8 15.88 6.25 29.47
N HIS A 9 15.07 6.29 30.53
CA HIS A 9 13.86 5.49 30.68
C HIS A 9 12.74 6.18 29.90
N SER A 10 12.52 5.69 28.68
CA SER A 10 11.47 6.16 27.77
C SER A 10 10.25 5.24 27.84
N CYS A 11 9.05 5.81 27.93
CA CYS A 11 7.82 5.02 27.95
C CYS A 11 7.68 4.17 26.66
N PRO A 12 7.44 2.85 26.76
CA PRO A 12 7.40 1.95 25.60
C PRO A 12 6.21 2.19 24.65
N TYR A 13 5.21 2.96 25.08
CA TYR A 13 3.99 3.21 24.29
C TYR A 13 3.94 4.57 23.61
N CYS A 14 4.59 5.59 24.17
CA CYS A 14 4.60 6.93 23.59
C CYS A 14 5.99 7.52 23.37
N GLY A 15 7.06 6.82 23.78
CA GLY A 15 8.45 7.25 23.58
C GLY A 15 8.86 8.50 24.36
N LYS A 16 8.00 9.05 25.23
CA LYS A 16 8.35 10.22 26.04
C LYS A 16 9.25 9.81 27.21
N ASN A 17 10.33 10.57 27.38
CA ASN A 17 11.21 10.51 28.55
C ASN A 17 10.54 11.29 29.70
N GLY A 18 10.35 10.65 30.84
CA GLY A 18 9.70 11.27 31.99
C GLY A 18 9.53 10.30 33.15
N ASP A 19 8.90 10.76 34.23
CA ASP A 19 8.69 9.95 35.44
C ASP A 19 7.80 8.75 35.12
N GLU A 20 8.40 7.57 35.09
CA GLU A 20 7.69 6.30 34.92
C GLU A 20 7.03 5.87 36.24
N VAL A 21 5.86 5.25 36.14
CA VAL A 21 5.21 4.60 37.28
C VAL A 21 5.65 3.13 37.35
N ALA A 22 5.37 2.45 38.47
CA ALA A 22 5.71 1.04 38.65
C ALA A 22 5.17 0.20 37.48
N GLY A 23 6.09 -0.33 36.65
CA GLY A 23 5.76 -1.03 35.40
C GLY A 23 6.35 -0.41 34.13
N GLY A 24 7.08 0.72 34.22
CA GLY A 24 7.80 1.32 33.08
C GLY A 24 6.91 2.06 32.09
N ILE A 25 5.69 2.40 32.50
CA ILE A 25 4.71 3.13 31.67
C ILE A 25 4.61 4.55 32.22
N CYS A 26 4.53 5.56 31.35
CA CYS A 26 4.29 6.93 31.83
C CYS A 26 2.83 7.14 32.28
N PRO A 27 2.56 8.10 33.18
CA PRO A 27 1.22 8.36 33.71
C PRO A 27 0.15 8.57 32.63
N ALA A 28 0.51 9.24 31.53
CA ALA A 28 -0.43 9.49 30.43
C ALA A 28 -0.88 8.20 29.73
N CYS A 29 0.06 7.31 29.41
CA CYS A 29 -0.25 6.02 28.79
C CYS A 29 -0.99 5.08 29.73
N GLN A 30 -0.68 5.12 31.03
CA GLN A 30 -1.39 4.33 32.03
C GLN A 30 -2.84 4.81 32.20
N ASN A 31 -3.08 6.12 32.25
CA ASN A 31 -4.42 6.68 32.30
C ASN A 31 -5.24 6.35 31.04
N LEU A 32 -4.60 6.37 29.86
CA LEU A 32 -5.26 5.97 28.63
C LEU A 32 -5.64 4.48 28.65
N ALA A 33 -4.73 3.60 29.11
CA ALA A 33 -5.01 2.17 29.24
C ALA A 33 -6.18 1.90 30.20
N LEU A 34 -6.22 2.59 31.35
CA LEU A 34 -7.34 2.52 32.30
C LEU A 34 -8.65 2.97 31.64
N ALA A 35 -8.66 4.13 30.98
CA ALA A 35 -9.85 4.64 30.30
C ALA A 35 -10.38 3.69 29.21
N ILE A 36 -9.50 2.99 28.49
CA ILE A 36 -9.88 1.97 27.51
C ILE A 36 -10.49 0.74 28.22
N SER A 37 -9.91 0.33 29.35
CA SER A 37 -10.37 -0.85 30.10
C SER A 37 -11.74 -0.63 30.75
N GLU A 38 -12.03 0.59 31.20
CA GLU A 38 -13.29 0.94 31.87
C GLU A 38 -14.48 1.05 30.90
N ASP A 39 -14.24 1.54 29.68
CA ASP A 39 -15.30 1.71 28.66
C ASP A 39 -14.76 1.43 27.25
N PRO A 40 -14.62 0.14 26.86
CA PRO A 40 -14.15 -0.23 25.52
C PRO A 40 -15.05 0.31 24.41
N GLY A 41 -16.34 0.48 24.68
CA GLY A 41 -17.32 1.00 23.71
C GLY A 41 -17.06 2.47 23.36
N ARG A 42 -16.56 3.27 24.29
CA ARG A 42 -16.12 4.66 24.01
C ARG A 42 -14.93 4.70 23.07
N MET A 43 -13.96 3.80 23.26
CA MET A 43 -12.81 3.68 22.35
C MET A 43 -13.25 3.29 20.94
N GLN A 44 -14.20 2.33 20.80
CA GLN A 44 -14.75 1.96 19.50
C GLN A 44 -15.43 3.13 18.78
N ARG A 45 -16.19 3.96 19.50
CA ARG A 45 -16.84 5.16 18.94
C ARG A 45 -15.83 6.24 18.55
N LEU A 46 -14.81 6.47 19.39
CA LEU A 46 -13.71 7.38 19.06
C LEU A 46 -12.94 6.89 17.84
N TRP A 47 -12.65 5.59 17.76
CA TRP A 47 -11.98 4.98 16.63
C TRP A 47 -12.81 5.05 15.35
N ALA A 48 -14.13 4.84 15.41
CA ALA A 48 -15.00 4.99 14.25
C ALA A 48 -14.99 6.42 13.68
N ARG A 49 -14.81 7.43 14.53
CA ARG A 49 -14.79 8.85 14.14
C ARG A 49 -13.40 9.38 13.77
N PHE A 50 -12.38 8.96 14.49
CA PHE A 50 -11.03 9.52 14.40
C PHE A 50 -9.98 8.51 13.92
N GLY A 51 -10.25 7.21 14.02
CA GLY A 51 -9.35 6.13 13.59
C GLY A 51 -8.87 6.29 12.14
N PRO A 52 -9.73 6.58 11.15
CA PRO A 52 -9.30 6.84 9.77
C PRO A 52 -8.35 8.03 9.64
N THR A 53 -8.45 9.02 10.52
CA THR A 53 -7.57 10.21 10.55
C THR A 53 -6.27 9.91 11.30
N LEU A 54 -6.32 9.16 12.40
CA LEU A 54 -5.15 8.77 13.19
C LEU A 54 -4.24 7.79 12.42
N VAL A 55 -4.82 6.89 11.62
CA VAL A 55 -4.05 6.04 10.69
C VAL A 55 -3.37 6.88 9.59
N ARG A 56 -3.94 8.05 9.28
CA ARG A 56 -3.43 8.97 8.27
C ARG A 56 -2.20 9.74 8.76
N GLU A 57 -2.13 10.04 10.05
CA GLU A 57 -0.95 10.65 10.69
C GLU A 57 0.19 9.64 10.94
N SER A 58 -0.10 8.33 10.93
CA SER A 58 0.92 7.28 10.92
C SER A 58 1.34 6.82 9.52
N MET A 59 0.81 7.42 8.45
CA MET A 59 1.32 7.15 7.12
C MET A 59 2.70 7.78 6.98
N PRO A 60 3.71 7.04 6.48
CA PRO A 60 5.01 7.64 6.17
C PRO A 60 4.78 8.86 5.25
N GLU A 61 5.54 9.93 5.49
CA GLU A 61 5.56 11.08 4.58
C GLU A 61 5.63 10.56 3.14
N THR A 62 4.76 11.09 2.28
CA THR A 62 4.67 10.65 0.89
C THR A 62 6.05 10.79 0.25
N MET A 63 6.72 9.67 0.07
CA MET A 63 8.05 9.60 -0.51
C MET A 63 7.90 9.46 -2.01
N GLU A 64 8.48 10.38 -2.77
CA GLU A 64 8.56 10.23 -4.22
C GLU A 64 9.49 9.06 -4.57
N LEU A 65 9.06 8.27 -5.55
CA LEU A 65 9.88 7.17 -6.07
C LEU A 65 11.09 7.75 -6.80
N PRO A 66 12.31 7.28 -6.50
CA PRO A 66 13.48 7.57 -7.31
C PRO A 66 13.31 7.11 -8.77
N ASP A 67 13.98 7.79 -9.70
CA ASP A 67 13.98 7.41 -11.13
C ASP A 67 14.54 6.00 -11.39
N VAL A 68 15.45 5.54 -10.51
CA VAL A 68 16.06 4.22 -10.57
C VAL A 68 15.82 3.49 -9.25
N LEU A 69 15.21 2.31 -9.36
CA LEU A 69 14.92 1.44 -8.22
C LEU A 69 15.77 0.18 -8.30
N ASP A 70 16.22 -0.29 -7.14
CA ASP A 70 16.78 -1.62 -7.02
C ASP A 70 15.68 -2.66 -7.26
N GLY A 71 16.01 -3.70 -8.01
CA GLY A 71 15.04 -4.71 -8.44
C GLY A 71 15.55 -6.13 -8.25
N LYS A 72 14.72 -6.99 -7.66
CA LYS A 72 14.97 -8.44 -7.60
C LYS A 72 14.09 -9.17 -8.60
N ARG A 73 14.68 -10.06 -9.39
CA ARG A 73 13.95 -10.89 -10.36
C ARG A 73 13.88 -12.33 -9.89
N TYR A 74 12.66 -12.81 -9.69
CA TYR A 74 12.34 -14.17 -9.32
C TYR A 74 11.88 -14.94 -10.55
N ARG A 75 12.40 -16.15 -10.74
CA ARG A 75 11.97 -17.05 -11.81
C ARG A 75 11.03 -18.09 -11.21
N ALA A 76 9.88 -18.29 -11.84
CA ALA A 76 8.90 -19.28 -11.46
C ALA A 76 8.44 -20.10 -12.67
N VAL A 77 7.84 -21.25 -12.38
CA VAL A 77 7.30 -22.19 -13.37
C VAL A 77 5.87 -22.51 -12.94
N ASP A 78 4.91 -22.38 -13.85
CA ASP A 78 3.51 -22.72 -13.55
C ASP A 78 3.24 -24.23 -13.71
N ARG A 79 1.98 -24.64 -13.51
CA ARG A 79 1.55 -26.05 -13.63
C ARG A 79 1.67 -26.60 -15.05
N GLU A 80 1.65 -25.74 -16.06
CA GLU A 80 1.78 -26.07 -17.48
C GLU A 80 3.25 -26.04 -17.95
N SER A 81 4.21 -25.90 -17.00
CA SER A 81 5.64 -25.76 -17.27
C SER A 81 6.04 -24.47 -18.00
N ASN A 82 5.15 -23.46 -18.04
CA ASN A 82 5.48 -22.16 -18.57
C ASN A 82 6.38 -21.41 -17.59
N LYS A 83 7.44 -20.79 -18.13
CA LYS A 83 8.37 -19.97 -17.36
C LYS A 83 7.85 -18.54 -17.26
N TRP A 84 7.73 -18.04 -16.05
CA TRP A 84 7.37 -16.65 -15.78
C TRP A 84 8.40 -16.02 -14.83
N TYR A 85 8.53 -14.70 -14.93
CA TYR A 85 9.44 -13.91 -14.13
C TYR A 85 8.67 -12.84 -13.39
N LEU A 86 8.97 -12.69 -12.10
CA LEU A 86 8.44 -11.64 -11.25
C LEU A 86 9.60 -10.69 -10.89
N SER A 87 9.51 -9.44 -11.32
CA SER A 87 10.44 -8.38 -10.93
C SER A 87 9.79 -7.58 -9.81
N VAL A 88 10.51 -7.42 -8.69
CA VAL A 88 10.08 -6.67 -7.51
C VAL A 88 11.04 -5.50 -7.33
N SER A 89 10.53 -4.28 -7.42
CA SER A 89 11.27 -3.05 -7.12
C SER A 89 11.21 -2.76 -5.62
N GLU A 90 12.33 -2.33 -5.04
CA GLU A 90 12.48 -2.08 -3.61
C GLU A 90 12.96 -0.65 -3.33
N VAL A 91 12.47 -0.06 -2.23
CA VAL A 91 12.97 1.19 -1.63
C VAL A 91 13.30 0.91 -0.18
N ASN A 92 14.55 1.17 0.24
CA ASN A 92 15.02 0.88 1.60
C ASN A 92 14.74 -0.58 2.05
N GLY A 93 14.82 -1.53 1.11
CA GLY A 93 14.54 -2.95 1.34
C GLY A 93 13.06 -3.32 1.45
N GLN A 94 12.13 -2.37 1.24
CA GLN A 94 10.68 -2.61 1.21
C GLN A 94 10.18 -2.70 -0.23
N PRO A 95 9.31 -3.67 -0.57
CA PRO A 95 8.77 -3.80 -1.92
C PRO A 95 7.79 -2.67 -2.23
N VAL A 96 7.95 -2.01 -3.37
CA VAL A 96 7.10 -0.88 -3.81
C VAL A 96 6.33 -1.16 -5.08
N GLU A 97 6.92 -1.89 -6.03
CA GLU A 97 6.28 -2.22 -7.30
C GLU A 97 6.62 -3.64 -7.73
N ILE A 98 5.70 -4.27 -8.45
CA ILE A 98 5.85 -5.63 -8.95
C ILE A 98 5.43 -5.67 -10.42
N PHE A 99 6.23 -6.35 -11.22
CA PHE A 99 5.97 -6.61 -12.63
C PHE A 99 6.10 -8.10 -12.90
N ALA A 100 5.19 -8.65 -13.69
CA ALA A 100 5.31 -10.01 -14.19
C ALA A 100 5.57 -9.99 -15.69
N SER A 101 6.48 -10.85 -16.15
CA SER A 101 6.77 -11.05 -17.57
C SER A 101 6.80 -12.55 -17.89
N THR A 102 6.34 -12.90 -19.08
CA THR A 102 6.32 -14.27 -19.59
C THR A 102 7.01 -14.33 -20.94
N ALA A 103 7.58 -15.49 -21.29
CA ALA A 103 8.23 -15.69 -22.59
C ALA A 103 7.22 -15.69 -23.77
N PHE A 104 5.92 -15.76 -23.48
CA PHE A 104 4.85 -15.96 -24.46
C PHE A 104 4.06 -14.67 -24.79
N ASP A 105 4.65 -13.48 -24.60
CA ASP A 105 3.98 -12.18 -24.80
C ASP A 105 3.37 -11.96 -26.20
N ARG A 106 3.69 -12.81 -27.19
CA ARG A 106 3.24 -12.71 -28.60
C ARG A 106 2.09 -13.64 -28.98
N ASP A 107 1.62 -14.50 -28.08
CA ASP A 107 0.51 -15.41 -28.40
C ASP A 107 -0.84 -14.72 -28.15
N HIS A 108 -1.71 -14.72 -29.17
CA HIS A 108 -3.01 -14.06 -29.13
C HIS A 108 -3.96 -14.73 -28.11
N GLU A 109 -3.90 -16.06 -27.96
CA GLU A 109 -4.73 -16.77 -26.99
C GLU A 109 -4.35 -16.45 -25.53
N LEU A 110 -3.10 -16.03 -25.31
CA LEU A 110 -2.58 -15.70 -23.98
C LEU A 110 -2.76 -14.22 -23.61
N GLN A 111 -3.19 -13.34 -24.53
CA GLN A 111 -3.35 -11.91 -24.23
C GLN A 111 -4.33 -11.64 -23.08
N SER A 112 -5.43 -12.40 -23.00
CA SER A 112 -6.38 -12.29 -21.88
C SER A 112 -5.76 -12.70 -20.54
N ARG A 113 -4.94 -13.77 -20.52
CA ARG A 113 -4.19 -14.20 -19.33
C ARG A 113 -3.16 -13.14 -18.92
N ILE A 114 -2.47 -12.56 -19.89
CA ILE A 114 -1.47 -11.50 -19.66
C ILE A 114 -2.15 -10.21 -19.17
N SER A 115 -3.32 -9.85 -19.69
CA SER A 115 -4.13 -8.71 -19.24
C SER A 115 -4.51 -8.86 -17.76
N ASN A 116 -5.00 -10.05 -17.36
CA ASN A 116 -5.30 -10.34 -15.96
C ASN A 116 -4.05 -10.28 -15.06
N LEU A 117 -2.93 -10.86 -15.50
CA LEU A 117 -1.67 -10.83 -14.76
C LEU A 117 -1.12 -9.41 -14.59
N THR A 118 -1.17 -8.60 -15.65
CA THR A 118 -0.77 -7.18 -15.65
C THR A 118 -1.65 -6.38 -14.68
N THR A 119 -2.95 -6.69 -14.66
CA THR A 119 -3.91 -6.04 -13.76
C THR A 119 -3.61 -6.35 -12.31
N ILE A 120 -3.43 -7.62 -11.95
CA ILE A 120 -3.10 -8.05 -10.59
C ILE A 120 -1.82 -7.37 -10.12
N THR A 121 -0.76 -7.42 -10.93
CA THR A 121 0.55 -6.84 -10.57
C THR A 121 0.48 -5.32 -10.38
N ARG A 122 -0.26 -4.59 -11.23
CA ARG A 122 -0.47 -3.15 -11.05
C ARG A 122 -1.31 -2.80 -9.83
N LEU A 123 -2.37 -3.54 -9.54
CA LEU A 123 -3.20 -3.33 -8.35
C LEU A 123 -2.42 -3.64 -7.06
N VAL A 124 -1.64 -4.73 -7.04
CA VAL A 124 -0.73 -5.03 -5.93
C VAL A 124 0.31 -3.92 -5.77
N SER A 125 0.87 -3.40 -6.86
CA SER A 125 1.82 -2.26 -6.81
C SER A 125 1.18 -0.99 -6.25
N LEU A 126 -0.10 -0.70 -6.54
CA LEU A 126 -0.82 0.39 -5.90
C LEU A 126 -0.94 0.20 -4.37
N ILE A 127 -1.24 -1.03 -3.94
CA ILE A 127 -1.34 -1.37 -2.51
C ILE A 127 0.02 -1.27 -1.83
N LEU A 128 1.09 -1.74 -2.47
CA LEU A 128 2.45 -1.65 -1.94
C LEU A 128 2.91 -0.20 -1.79
N ARG A 129 2.70 0.66 -2.80
CA ARG A 129 3.01 2.09 -2.67
C ARG A 129 2.19 2.78 -1.57
N HIS A 130 0.95 2.35 -1.38
CA HIS A 130 0.14 2.85 -0.26
C HIS A 130 0.74 2.48 1.10
N ILE A 131 1.16 1.23 1.27
CA ILE A 131 1.72 0.72 2.53
C ILE A 131 3.12 1.27 2.78
N SER A 132 3.99 1.22 1.77
CA SER A 132 5.42 1.49 1.91
C SER A 132 5.79 2.95 1.72
N LEU A 133 5.01 3.72 0.95
CA LEU A 133 5.30 5.12 0.62
C LEU A 133 4.20 6.09 1.07
N GLY A 134 3.13 5.61 1.70
CA GLY A 134 2.02 6.45 2.14
C GLY A 134 1.19 7.03 0.98
N GLU A 135 1.36 6.52 -0.24
CA GLU A 135 0.64 7.02 -1.41
C GLU A 135 -0.87 6.79 -1.24
N GLN A 136 -1.70 7.83 -1.39
CA GLN A 136 -3.15 7.64 -1.28
C GLN A 136 -3.68 6.71 -2.38
N LEU A 137 -4.34 5.63 -1.96
CA LEU A 137 -5.07 4.72 -2.82
C LEU A 137 -6.47 5.26 -3.09
N THR A 138 -6.71 5.73 -4.32
CA THR A 138 -7.97 6.37 -4.70
C THR A 138 -8.61 5.65 -5.90
N LEU A 139 -9.94 5.74 -6.02
CA LEU A 139 -10.67 5.17 -7.15
C LEU A 139 -10.14 5.64 -8.53
N PRO A 140 -9.81 6.94 -8.74
CA PRO A 140 -9.20 7.39 -10.00
C PRO A 140 -7.90 6.65 -10.34
N LYS A 141 -7.02 6.41 -9.36
CA LYS A 141 -5.76 5.67 -9.58
C LYS A 141 -6.02 4.21 -9.92
N ILE A 142 -6.98 3.58 -9.25
CA ILE A 142 -7.40 2.20 -9.55
C ILE A 142 -7.92 2.12 -10.99
N LEU A 143 -8.84 3.01 -11.38
CA LEU A 143 -9.38 3.08 -12.74
C LEU A 143 -8.28 3.30 -13.78
N LYS A 144 -7.32 4.19 -13.51
CA LYS A 144 -6.17 4.43 -14.38
C LYS A 144 -5.34 3.16 -14.59
N GLN A 145 -5.08 2.39 -13.53
CA GLN A 145 -4.34 1.12 -13.66
C GLN A 145 -5.15 0.03 -14.37
N LEU A 146 -6.46 -0.05 -14.15
CA LEU A 146 -7.35 -0.96 -14.89
C LEU A 146 -7.32 -0.67 -16.39
N LYS A 147 -7.52 0.60 -16.77
CA LYS A 147 -7.46 1.04 -18.18
C LYS A 147 -6.11 0.68 -18.82
N ARG A 148 -5.00 0.99 -18.14
CA ARG A 148 -3.66 0.67 -18.64
C ARG A 148 -3.42 -0.84 -18.82
N SER A 149 -4.11 -1.68 -18.05
CA SER A 149 -3.91 -3.13 -18.02
C SER A 149 -4.74 -3.87 -19.05
N SER A 150 -5.83 -3.24 -19.51
CA SER A 150 -6.60 -3.74 -20.64
C SER A 150 -5.73 -3.82 -21.89
N ARG A 151 -5.86 -4.92 -22.62
CA ARG A 151 -5.15 -5.16 -23.89
C ARG A 151 -6.11 -5.29 -25.07
N GLN A 152 -7.39 -5.47 -24.80
CA GLN A 152 -8.43 -5.61 -25.80
C GLN A 152 -9.78 -5.18 -25.22
N ARG A 153 -10.70 -4.80 -26.08
CA ARG A 153 -12.07 -4.48 -25.70
C ARG A 153 -12.74 -5.67 -25.03
N ASP A 154 -13.54 -5.39 -23.99
CA ASP A 154 -14.32 -6.37 -23.24
C ASP A 154 -13.47 -7.43 -22.51
N ASP A 155 -12.17 -7.20 -22.31
CA ASP A 155 -11.40 -7.96 -21.33
C ASP A 155 -11.79 -7.56 -19.89
N LEU A 156 -11.42 -8.40 -18.93
CA LEU A 156 -11.82 -8.18 -17.53
C LEU A 156 -11.41 -6.77 -17.02
N PRO A 157 -10.19 -6.25 -17.29
CA PRO A 157 -9.83 -4.90 -16.86
C PRO A 157 -10.68 -3.80 -17.50
N ASP A 158 -11.00 -3.91 -18.79
CA ASP A 158 -11.92 -2.99 -19.49
C ASP A 158 -13.33 -3.03 -18.88
N MET A 159 -13.87 -4.24 -18.65
CA MET A 159 -15.15 -4.43 -17.99
C MET A 159 -15.17 -3.81 -16.58
N LEU A 160 -14.13 -4.04 -15.78
CA LEU A 160 -13.99 -3.47 -14.44
C LEU A 160 -13.89 -1.95 -14.49
N PHE A 161 -13.13 -1.39 -15.43
CA PHE A 161 -13.07 0.05 -15.64
C PHE A 161 -14.45 0.62 -15.97
N GLY A 162 -15.21 -0.03 -16.85
CA GLY A 162 -16.56 0.38 -17.23
C GLY A 162 -17.59 0.31 -16.10
N VAL A 163 -17.53 -0.71 -15.23
CA VAL A 163 -18.43 -0.86 -14.08
C VAL A 163 -18.05 0.12 -12.97
N LEU A 164 -16.78 0.12 -12.54
CA LEU A 164 -16.31 0.97 -11.45
C LEU A 164 -16.30 2.45 -11.82
N GLY A 165 -16.09 2.78 -13.09
CA GLY A 165 -16.14 4.15 -13.61
C GLY A 165 -17.49 4.83 -13.42
N ARG A 166 -18.58 4.07 -13.24
CA ARG A 166 -19.93 4.61 -12.93
C ARG A 166 -20.03 5.20 -11.53
N TYR A 167 -19.12 4.81 -10.63
CA TYR A 167 -19.05 5.31 -9.26
C TYR A 167 -18.06 6.48 -9.11
N ALA A 168 -17.35 6.85 -10.19
CA ALA A 168 -16.43 7.98 -10.18
C ALA A 168 -17.12 9.26 -10.65
N ASP A 169 -16.80 10.38 -10.01
CA ASP A 169 -17.23 11.70 -10.49
C ASP A 169 -16.65 12.00 -11.88
N LYS A 170 -17.32 12.84 -12.68
CA LYS A 170 -16.90 13.17 -14.05
C LYS A 170 -15.45 13.67 -14.14
N ALA A 171 -15.01 14.46 -13.16
CA ALA A 171 -13.64 14.97 -13.09
C ALA A 171 -12.60 13.85 -12.82
N ALA A 172 -12.94 12.90 -11.93
CA ALA A 172 -12.13 11.73 -11.64
C ALA A 172 -11.99 10.80 -12.87
N LEU A 173 -13.06 10.66 -13.64
CA LEU A 173 -13.07 9.86 -14.86
C LEU A 173 -12.25 10.49 -15.98
N ALA A 174 -12.26 11.82 -16.10
CA ALA A 174 -11.40 12.56 -17.04
C ALA A 174 -9.92 12.37 -16.69
N ALA A 175 -9.54 12.55 -15.43
CA ALA A 175 -8.16 12.36 -14.96
C ALA A 175 -7.63 10.92 -15.15
N ALA A 176 -8.51 9.91 -15.14
CA ALA A 176 -8.14 8.53 -15.45
C ALA A 176 -7.99 8.26 -16.96
N ARG A 177 -8.52 9.13 -17.82
CA ARG A 177 -8.50 9.02 -19.28
C ARG A 177 -7.36 9.82 -19.92
N ASP A 178 -7.00 10.96 -19.34
CA ASP A 178 -5.99 11.90 -19.84
C ASP A 178 -4.56 11.39 -19.53
N ASP A 179 -4.04 10.56 -20.44
CA ASP A 179 -2.62 10.19 -20.62
C ASP A 179 -2.56 9.21 -21.83
N GLU A 180 -3.07 9.66 -22.98
CA GLU A 180 -2.74 9.05 -24.27
C GLU A 180 -1.54 9.83 -24.82
N PRO A 181 -0.38 9.19 -25.10
CA PRO A 181 0.64 9.82 -25.92
C PRO A 181 0.13 10.05 -27.36
#